data_AF-A0A9D8ZLE5-F1
#
_entry.id   AF-A0A9D8ZLE5-F1
#
_cell.length_a   1.000
_cell.length_b   1.000
_cell.length_c   1.000
_cell.angle_alpha   90.00
_cell.angle_beta   90.00
_cell.angle_gamma   90.00
#
_symmetry.space_group_name_H-M   'P 1'
#
loop_
_entity.id
_entity.type
_entity.pdbx_description
1 polymer ?
#
loop_
_entity_poly.entity_id
_entity_poly.type
_entity_poly.pdbx_seq_one_letter_code
_entity_poly.pdbx_strand_id
1 'polypeptide(L)'
;MADHSGGGDHGPVFIDVYGTARRMGVQKVPEHGKGPHGFEGPHPDGPFWLRGLQGKLPLWIAFWGGFFFGHGIVLAFAVGTLVIGVVAGLTIDPERVAESMTAARFIMYAIGGVMFVFGSWSVITVWRSAALAEEMKWGWAARVVVMLYLVFWSVTAWNLIY
;
A
#
# COMPACT_ATOMS: atom_id res chain seq x y z
N MET A 1 38.66 -48.24 -12.18
CA MET A 1 37.52 -48.92 -11.54
C MET A 1 36.60 -47.84 -11.02
N ALA A 2 35.39 -47.80 -11.56
CA ALA A 2 34.36 -46.81 -11.30
C ALA A 2 33.69 -47.07 -9.95
N ASP A 3 33.12 -46.02 -9.37
CA ASP A 3 31.75 -46.07 -8.82
C ASP A 3 31.09 -44.70 -9.03
N HIS A 4 30.46 -44.60 -10.20
CA HIS A 4 29.40 -43.65 -10.50
C HIS A 4 28.07 -44.33 -10.15
N SER A 5 27.32 -43.79 -9.18
CA SER A 5 25.89 -44.08 -8.96
C SER A 5 25.27 -42.89 -8.22
N GLY A 6 24.26 -42.15 -8.67
CA GLY A 6 23.40 -42.24 -9.85
C GLY A 6 22.05 -41.56 -9.51
N GLY A 7 21.74 -40.45 -10.19
CA GLY A 7 20.41 -39.78 -10.25
C GLY A 7 20.24 -38.55 -9.35
N GLY A 8 19.94 -37.33 -9.84
CA GLY A 8 19.54 -36.96 -11.19
C GLY A 8 19.30 -35.45 -11.36
N ASP A 9 18.74 -35.09 -12.52
CA ASP A 9 17.95 -33.89 -12.77
C ASP A 9 18.66 -32.53 -12.69
N HIS A 10 19.48 -32.26 -13.70
CA HIS A 10 19.76 -30.89 -14.16
C HIS A 10 18.52 -30.26 -14.82
N GLY A 11 17.39 -30.27 -14.12
CA GLY A 11 16.27 -29.39 -14.43
C GLY A 11 16.65 -27.93 -14.11
N PRO A 12 16.03 -26.94 -14.78
CA PRO A 12 16.32 -25.54 -14.49
C PRO A 12 16.18 -25.27 -12.99
N VAL A 13 17.24 -24.75 -12.37
CA VAL A 13 17.19 -24.24 -11.00
C VAL A 13 16.28 -23.01 -11.05
N PHE A 14 15.00 -23.21 -10.76
CA PHE A 14 14.08 -22.10 -10.55
C PHE A 14 14.50 -21.38 -9.27
N ILE A 15 15.30 -20.33 -9.43
CA ILE A 15 15.43 -19.33 -8.37
C ILE A 15 14.02 -18.77 -8.17
N ASP A 16 13.43 -19.07 -7.02
CA ASP A 16 12.12 -18.56 -6.66
C ASP A 16 12.23 -17.07 -6.31
N VAL A 17 12.47 -16.25 -7.33
CA VAL A 17 12.59 -14.79 -7.24
C VAL A 17 11.33 -14.19 -6.60
N TYR A 18 10.18 -14.84 -6.78
CA TYR A 18 8.87 -14.33 -6.36
C TYR A 18 8.39 -14.86 -5.00
N GLY A 19 9.14 -15.78 -4.38
CA GLY A 19 8.66 -16.48 -3.18
C GLY A 19 7.41 -17.33 -3.42
N THR A 20 7.19 -17.80 -4.66
CA THR A 20 6.12 -18.69 -5.10
C THR A 20 6.04 -19.96 -4.25
N ALA A 21 7.18 -20.57 -3.91
CA ALA A 21 7.25 -21.73 -3.03
C ALA A 21 6.84 -21.38 -1.59
N ARG A 22 7.16 -20.16 -1.13
CA ARG A 22 6.66 -19.62 0.15
C ARG A 22 5.14 -19.39 0.11
N ARG A 23 4.61 -18.88 -1.02
CA ARG A 23 3.16 -18.65 -1.23
C ARG A 23 2.35 -19.94 -1.37
N MET A 24 2.95 -21.00 -1.89
CA MET A 24 2.35 -22.34 -1.96
C MET A 24 2.54 -23.16 -0.67
N GLY A 25 3.17 -22.58 0.37
CA GLY A 25 3.40 -23.25 1.65
C GLY A 25 4.43 -24.37 1.62
N VAL A 26 5.24 -24.46 0.55
CA VAL A 26 6.21 -25.53 0.29
C VAL A 26 7.54 -25.29 1.02
N GLN A 27 7.90 -24.03 1.29
CA GLN A 27 9.12 -23.68 2.05
C GLN A 27 8.82 -22.96 3.37
N LYS A 28 9.45 -23.43 4.45
CA LYS A 28 9.55 -22.68 5.71
C LYS A 28 10.54 -21.51 5.54
N VAL A 29 10.22 -20.38 6.18
CA VAL A 29 11.01 -19.15 6.16
C VAL A 29 12.42 -19.45 6.69
N PRO A 30 13.49 -19.20 5.92
CA PRO A 30 14.84 -19.23 6.47
C PRO A 30 15.00 -18.05 7.42
N GLU A 31 15.53 -18.32 8.60
CA GLU A 31 15.62 -17.38 9.72
C GLU A 31 16.40 -16.10 9.35
N HIS A 32 17.28 -16.11 8.35
CA HIS A 32 18.14 -14.99 7.93
C HIS A 32 18.35 -14.92 6.40
N GLY A 33 17.32 -14.59 5.62
CA GLY A 33 17.45 -14.39 4.18
C GLY A 33 16.87 -13.06 3.71
N LYS A 34 17.72 -12.06 3.45
CA LYS A 34 17.32 -10.86 2.68
C LYS A 34 16.79 -11.33 1.32
N GLY A 35 15.48 -11.19 1.11
CA GLY A 35 14.83 -11.61 -0.14
C GLY A 35 15.43 -10.88 -1.35
N PRO A 36 15.41 -11.51 -2.54
CA PRO A 36 16.07 -10.96 -3.72
C PRO A 36 15.49 -9.58 -4.06
N HIS A 37 16.34 -8.56 -3.91
CA HIS A 37 16.08 -7.21 -4.38
C HIS A 37 16.34 -7.20 -5.89
N GLY A 38 15.29 -7.24 -6.70
CA GLY A 38 15.45 -7.01 -8.13
C GLY A 38 14.29 -7.53 -8.95
N PHE A 39 13.39 -6.65 -9.36
CA PHE A 39 12.60 -6.88 -10.55
C PHE A 39 12.37 -5.56 -11.31
N GLU A 40 12.99 -5.46 -12.48
CA GLU A 40 12.76 -4.43 -13.49
C GLU A 40 11.82 -5.03 -14.56
N GLY A 41 10.51 -5.00 -14.31
CA GLY A 41 9.50 -5.46 -15.27
C GLY A 41 8.07 -5.47 -14.70
N PRO A 42 7.03 -5.62 -15.55
CA PRO A 42 5.67 -5.83 -15.07
C PRO A 42 5.56 -7.15 -14.30
N HIS A 43 5.15 -7.09 -13.05
CA HIS A 43 5.02 -8.30 -12.23
C HIS A 43 3.91 -9.21 -12.78
N PRO A 44 4.11 -10.54 -12.88
CA PRO A 44 3.14 -11.46 -13.50
C PRO A 44 1.77 -11.47 -12.80
N ASP A 45 1.76 -11.23 -11.49
CA ASP A 45 0.53 -11.05 -10.69
C ASP A 45 -0.20 -9.71 -10.89
N GLY A 46 0.24 -8.87 -11.84
CA GLY A 46 -0.39 -7.60 -12.17
C GLY A 46 0.16 -6.38 -11.40
N PRO A 47 -0.53 -5.24 -11.51
CA PRO A 47 -0.06 -3.97 -10.95
C PRO A 47 -0.01 -4.02 -9.42
N PHE A 48 0.83 -3.16 -8.84
CA PHE A 48 1.10 -3.14 -7.40
C PHE A 48 -0.16 -3.11 -6.53
N TRP A 49 -1.14 -2.26 -6.86
CA TRP A 49 -2.38 -2.12 -6.10
C TRP A 49 -3.21 -3.42 -6.06
N LEU A 50 -3.23 -4.17 -7.17
CA LEU A 50 -3.97 -5.42 -7.28
C LEU A 50 -3.26 -6.54 -6.51
N ARG A 51 -1.93 -6.60 -6.58
CA ARG A 51 -1.12 -7.54 -5.79
C ARG A 51 -1.30 -7.32 -4.29
N GLY A 52 -1.43 -6.06 -3.87
CA GLY A 52 -1.76 -5.69 -2.50
C GLY A 52 -3.11 -6.24 -2.08
N LEU A 53 -4.15 -5.99 -2.88
CA LEU A 53 -5.49 -6.55 -2.63
C LEU A 53 -5.49 -8.07 -2.60
N GLN A 54 -4.63 -8.75 -3.34
CA GLN A 54 -4.52 -10.21 -3.33
C GLN A 54 -3.70 -10.76 -2.15
N GLY A 55 -3.09 -9.92 -1.31
CA GLY A 55 -2.21 -10.35 -0.22
C GLY A 55 -0.88 -10.95 -0.69
N LYS A 56 -0.50 -10.70 -1.95
CA LYS A 56 0.72 -11.24 -2.55
C LYS A 56 1.96 -10.42 -2.24
N LEU A 57 1.80 -9.25 -1.62
CA LEU A 57 2.91 -8.39 -1.22
C LEU A 57 3.43 -8.79 0.17
N PRO A 58 4.75 -8.87 0.39
CA PRO A 58 5.33 -8.93 1.72
C PRO A 58 4.82 -7.78 2.59
N LEU A 59 4.59 -8.02 3.88
CA LEU A 59 4.02 -7.03 4.81
C LEU A 59 4.81 -5.71 4.82
N TRP A 60 6.15 -5.78 4.83
CA TRP A 60 6.99 -4.59 4.79
C TRP A 60 6.74 -3.72 3.55
N ILE A 61 6.58 -4.35 2.37
CA ILE A 61 6.31 -3.65 1.11
C ILE A 61 4.89 -3.08 1.10
N ALA A 62 3.90 -3.85 1.58
CA ALA A 62 2.53 -3.40 1.72
C ALA A 62 2.42 -2.18 2.66
N PHE A 63 3.12 -2.20 3.79
CA PHE A 63 3.06 -1.16 4.80
C PHE A 63 3.88 0.09 4.42
N TRP A 64 5.16 -0.05 4.10
CA TRP A 64 5.99 1.13 3.77
C TRP A 64 5.77 1.60 2.35
N GLY A 65 5.90 0.69 1.38
CA GLY A 65 5.75 1.01 -0.05
C GLY A 65 4.33 1.42 -0.41
N GLY A 66 3.33 0.67 0.08
CA GLY A 66 1.92 0.94 -0.19
C GLY A 66 1.33 2.01 0.71
N PHE A 67 1.23 1.73 2.00
CA PHE A 67 0.52 2.59 2.94
C PHE A 67 1.27 3.91 3.25
N PHE A 68 2.54 3.86 3.67
CA PHE A 68 3.26 5.07 4.10
C PHE A 68 3.59 6.00 2.92
N PHE A 69 4.25 5.48 1.87
CA PHE A 69 4.56 6.30 0.68
C PHE A 69 3.31 6.67 -0.12
N GLY A 70 2.34 5.76 -0.24
CA GLY A 70 1.05 6.07 -0.89
C GLY A 70 0.31 7.20 -0.18
N HIS A 71 0.31 7.21 1.16
CA HIS A 71 -0.25 8.33 1.92
C HIS A 71 0.44 9.65 1.59
N GLY A 72 1.78 9.67 1.54
CA GLY A 72 2.55 10.86 1.17
C GLY A 72 2.19 11.41 -0.21
N ILE A 73 1.98 10.53 -1.20
CA ILE A 73 1.54 10.91 -2.55
C ILE A 73 0.13 11.52 -2.50
N VAL A 74 -0.82 10.84 -1.86
CA VAL A 74 -2.20 11.33 -1.75
C VAL A 74 -2.26 12.68 -1.02
N LEU A 75 -1.46 12.83 0.04
CA LEU A 75 -1.35 14.08 0.78
C LEU A 75 -0.76 15.21 -0.07
N ALA A 76 0.31 14.95 -0.84
CA ALA A 76 0.90 15.93 -1.73
C ALA A 76 -0.08 16.42 -2.80
N PHE A 77 -0.85 15.51 -3.42
CA PHE A 77 -1.91 15.87 -4.37
C PHE A 77 -3.03 16.67 -3.71
N ALA A 78 -3.46 16.27 -2.51
CA ALA A 78 -4.50 16.96 -1.76
C ALA A 78 -4.10 18.41 -1.42
N VAL A 79 -2.90 18.59 -0.84
CA VAL A 79 -2.37 19.92 -0.50
C VAL A 79 -2.12 20.75 -1.76
N GLY A 80 -1.51 20.16 -2.80
CA GLY A 80 -1.26 20.86 -4.06
C GLY A 80 -2.55 21.37 -4.71
N THR A 81 -3.59 20.54 -4.74
CA THR A 81 -4.90 20.93 -5.28
C THR A 81 -5.54 22.05 -4.46
N LEU A 82 -5.44 21.97 -3.13
CA LEU A 82 -5.98 23.01 -2.23
C LEU A 82 -5.25 24.34 -2.42
N VAL A 83 -3.90 24.33 -2.50
CA VAL A 83 -3.11 25.54 -2.74
C VAL A 83 -3.43 26.16 -4.09
N ILE A 84 -3.48 25.38 -5.16
CA ILE A 84 -3.83 25.88 -6.50
C ILE A 84 -5.26 26.46 -6.49
N GLY A 85 -6.21 25.76 -5.87
CA GLY A 85 -7.59 26.22 -5.78
C GLY A 85 -7.73 27.54 -5.00
N VAL A 86 -7.03 27.67 -3.87
CA VAL A 86 -7.04 28.89 -3.06
C VAL A 86 -6.37 30.05 -3.79
N VAL A 87 -5.19 29.83 -4.39
CA VAL A 87 -4.46 30.87 -5.14
C VAL A 87 -5.29 31.34 -6.34
N ALA A 88 -5.81 30.41 -7.14
CA ALA A 88 -6.66 30.74 -8.29
C ALA A 88 -7.92 31.50 -7.85
N GLY A 89 -8.58 31.05 -6.77
CA GLY A 89 -9.75 31.72 -6.21
C GLY A 89 -9.48 33.16 -5.77
N LEU A 90 -8.40 33.39 -5.03
CA LEU A 90 -8.00 34.73 -4.55
C LEU A 90 -7.59 35.66 -5.69
N THR A 91 -7.03 35.14 -6.79
CA THR A 91 -6.68 35.95 -7.96
C THR A 91 -7.88 36.39 -8.80
N ILE A 92 -8.99 35.66 -8.75
CA ILE A 92 -10.18 35.94 -9.57
C ILE A 92 -11.10 36.94 -8.87
N ASP A 93 -11.39 36.76 -7.58
CA ASP A 93 -12.25 37.68 -6.83
C ASP A 93 -12.00 37.58 -5.31
N PRO A 94 -11.19 38.48 -4.71
CA PRO A 94 -10.83 38.42 -3.30
C PRO A 94 -11.97 38.74 -2.34
N GLU A 95 -13.08 39.33 -2.79
CA GLU A 95 -14.22 39.67 -1.93
C GLU A 95 -15.24 38.52 -1.79
N ARG A 96 -15.15 37.49 -2.65
CA ARG A 96 -16.03 36.30 -2.65
C ARG A 96 -15.67 35.25 -1.59
N VAL A 97 -15.45 35.69 -0.35
CA VAL A 97 -15.08 34.83 0.78
C VAL A 97 -16.11 33.70 1.00
N ALA A 98 -17.40 33.96 0.81
CA ALA A 98 -18.46 32.95 1.00
C ALA A 98 -18.44 31.83 -0.07
N GLU A 99 -18.18 32.18 -1.33
CA GLU A 99 -18.04 31.19 -2.41
C GLU A 99 -16.72 30.41 -2.27
N SER A 100 -15.65 31.08 -1.83
CA SER A 100 -14.36 30.46 -1.52
C SER A 100 -14.47 29.44 -0.38
N MET A 101 -15.22 29.75 0.68
CA MET A 101 -15.50 28.80 1.77
C MET A 101 -16.33 27.60 1.31
N THR A 102 -17.25 27.79 0.37
CA THR A 102 -18.05 26.71 -0.23
C THR A 102 -17.17 25.81 -1.11
N ALA A 103 -16.32 26.39 -1.95
CA ALA A 103 -15.35 25.66 -2.77
C ALA A 103 -14.36 24.86 -1.91
N ALA A 104 -13.85 25.45 -0.83
CA ALA A 104 -12.97 24.77 0.12
C ALA A 104 -13.65 23.55 0.76
N ARG A 105 -14.95 23.64 1.10
CA ARG A 105 -15.72 22.48 1.60
C ARG A 105 -15.80 21.35 0.58
N PHE A 106 -16.09 21.65 -0.70
CA PHE A 106 -16.11 20.63 -1.75
C PHE A 106 -14.74 19.96 -1.94
N ILE A 107 -13.66 20.74 -1.90
CA ILE A 107 -12.29 20.20 -2.00
C ILE A 107 -11.99 19.31 -0.78
N MET A 108 -12.36 19.72 0.43
CA MET A 108 -12.19 18.91 1.64
C MET A 108 -12.96 17.58 1.57
N TYR A 109 -14.20 17.57 1.06
CA TYR A 109 -14.94 16.34 0.82
C TYR A 109 -14.26 15.43 -0.20
N ALA A 110 -13.73 15.99 -1.29
CA ALA A 110 -13.01 15.22 -2.29
C ALA A 110 -11.74 14.58 -1.71
N ILE A 111 -10.97 15.33 -0.93
CA ILE A 111 -9.77 14.83 -0.23
C ILE A 111 -10.17 13.72 0.76
N GLY A 112 -11.21 13.95 1.57
CA GLY A 112 -11.71 12.96 2.52
C GLY A 112 -12.14 11.65 1.84
N GLY A 113 -12.86 11.76 0.71
CA GLY A 113 -13.25 10.61 -0.11
C GLY A 113 -12.05 9.82 -0.65
N VAL A 114 -11.05 10.51 -1.22
CA VAL A 114 -9.83 9.85 -1.70
C VAL A 114 -9.06 9.19 -0.55
N MET A 115 -8.93 9.86 0.60
CA MET A 115 -8.28 9.30 1.79
C MET A 115 -9.01 8.07 2.33
N PHE A 116 -10.34 8.05 2.27
CA PHE A 116 -11.15 6.90 2.67
C PHE A 116 -10.96 5.70 1.73
N VAL A 117 -10.97 5.93 0.41
CA VAL A 117 -10.70 4.86 -0.57
C VAL A 117 -9.28 4.31 -0.38
N PHE A 118 -8.29 5.19 -0.24
CA PHE A 118 -6.91 4.80 0.00
C PHE A 118 -6.74 4.05 1.33
N GLY A 119 -7.37 4.53 2.41
CA GLY A 119 -7.36 3.89 3.71
C GLY A 119 -7.98 2.50 3.66
N SER A 120 -9.11 2.35 2.98
CA SER A 120 -9.78 1.05 2.77
C SER A 120 -8.89 0.06 2.01
N TRP A 121 -8.30 0.51 0.89
CA TRP A 121 -7.33 -0.29 0.14
C TRP A 121 -6.14 -0.72 1.02
N SER A 122 -5.62 0.22 1.83
CA SER A 122 -4.47 -0.04 2.72
C SER A 122 -4.81 -1.05 3.80
N VAL A 123 -5.99 -0.94 4.43
CA VAL A 123 -6.46 -1.92 5.44
C VAL A 123 -6.52 -3.30 4.81
N ILE A 124 -7.21 -3.46 3.68
CA ILE A 124 -7.38 -4.77 3.03
C ILE A 124 -6.00 -5.36 2.66
N THR A 125 -5.14 -4.55 2.06
CA THR A 125 -3.80 -4.95 1.63
C THR A 125 -2.95 -5.41 2.81
N VAL A 126 -2.83 -4.59 3.86
CA VAL A 126 -2.06 -4.92 5.06
C VAL A 126 -2.65 -6.13 5.79
N TRP A 127 -3.97 -6.23 5.86
CA TRP A 127 -4.63 -7.35 6.53
C TRP A 127 -4.31 -8.69 5.88
N ARG A 128 -4.35 -8.73 4.54
CA ARG A 128 -4.03 -9.92 3.74
C ARG A 128 -2.52 -10.21 3.72
N SER A 129 -1.69 -9.18 3.60
CA SER A 129 -0.22 -9.31 3.62
C SER A 129 0.35 -9.67 5.00
N ALA A 130 -0.38 -9.43 6.09
CA ALA A 130 0.10 -9.75 7.43
C ALA A 130 0.17 -11.26 7.73
N ALA A 131 -0.40 -12.12 6.89
CA ALA A 131 -0.14 -13.56 6.93
C ALA A 131 1.30 -13.91 6.48
N LEU A 132 1.97 -13.02 5.76
CA LEU A 132 3.35 -13.17 5.27
C LEU A 132 4.38 -12.52 6.20
N ALA A 133 3.97 -12.09 7.41
CA ALA A 133 4.88 -11.49 8.38
C ALA A 133 5.83 -12.54 8.95
N GLU A 134 7.10 -12.18 9.11
CA GLU A 134 8.10 -13.05 9.75
C GLU A 134 7.78 -13.28 11.24
N GLU A 135 7.27 -12.25 11.92
CA GLU A 135 6.83 -12.34 13.31
C GLU A 135 5.39 -11.84 13.48
N MET A 136 4.60 -12.59 14.24
CA MET A 136 3.16 -12.31 14.43
C MET A 136 2.90 -10.92 15.03
N LYS A 137 3.80 -10.41 15.89
CA LYS A 137 3.67 -9.08 16.51
C LYS A 137 3.68 -7.95 15.47
N TRP A 138 4.49 -8.05 14.42
CA TRP A 138 4.54 -7.04 13.35
C TRP A 138 3.30 -7.07 12.47
N GLY A 139 2.75 -8.27 12.23
CA GLY A 139 1.47 -8.42 11.55
C GLY A 139 0.32 -7.72 12.28
N TRP A 140 0.24 -7.88 13.61
CA TRP A 140 -0.77 -7.19 14.43
C TRP A 140 -0.51 -5.68 14.55
N ALA A 141 0.74 -5.27 14.77
CA ALA A 141 1.09 -3.86 14.86
C ALA A 141 0.70 -3.10 13.58
N ALA A 142 1.05 -3.63 12.41
CA ALA A 142 0.70 -3.02 11.13
C ALA A 142 -0.83 -2.93 10.93
N ARG A 143 -1.58 -3.98 11.28
CA ARG A 143 -3.06 -3.96 11.21
C ARG A 143 -3.66 -2.87 12.09
N VAL A 144 -3.20 -2.76 13.34
CA VAL A 144 -3.70 -1.75 14.29
C VAL A 144 -3.43 -0.34 13.78
N VAL A 145 -2.22 -0.06 13.30
CA VAL A 145 -1.85 1.27 12.77
C VAL A 145 -2.75 1.67 11.59
N VAL A 146 -2.94 0.78 10.62
CA VAL A 146 -3.74 1.11 9.43
C VAL A 146 -5.24 1.18 9.74
N MET A 147 -5.72 0.39 10.70
CA MET A 147 -7.11 0.50 11.19
C MET A 147 -7.36 1.83 11.90
N LEU A 148 -6.46 2.26 12.80
CA LEU A 148 -6.56 3.56 13.47
C LEU A 148 -6.52 4.71 12.46
N TYR A 149 -5.71 4.59 11.41
CA TYR A 149 -5.67 5.54 10.30
C TYR A 149 -7.04 5.63 9.60
N LEU A 150 -7.65 4.51 9.24
CA LEU A 150 -8.97 4.52 8.58
C LEU A 150 -10.05 5.11 9.50
N VAL A 151 -10.01 4.81 10.80
CA VAL A 151 -10.93 5.41 11.79
C VAL A 151 -10.74 6.93 11.86
N PHE A 152 -9.51 7.41 11.97
CA PHE A 152 -9.20 8.84 12.00
C PHE A 152 -9.78 9.59 10.79
N TRP A 153 -9.57 9.06 9.58
CA TRP A 153 -10.09 9.69 8.36
C TRP A 153 -11.61 9.56 8.23
N SER A 154 -12.20 8.46 8.71
CA SER A 154 -13.66 8.30 8.74
C SER A 154 -14.31 9.32 9.69
N VAL A 155 -13.73 9.54 10.86
CA VAL A 155 -14.18 10.56 11.82
C VAL A 155 -13.97 11.97 11.26
N THR A 156 -12.84 12.24 10.60
CA THR A 156 -12.59 13.53 9.95
C THR A 156 -13.63 13.80 8.86
N ALA A 157 -13.92 12.81 8.00
CA ALA A 157 -14.95 12.92 6.98
C ALA A 157 -16.35 13.14 7.59
N TRP A 158 -16.67 12.44 8.68
CA TRP A 158 -17.95 12.62 9.39
C TRP A 158 -18.12 14.04 9.92
N ASN A 159 -17.10 14.61 10.59
CA ASN A 159 -17.12 15.99 11.10
C ASN A 159 -17.10 17.06 10.00
N LEU A 160 -16.78 16.70 8.76
CA LEU A 160 -16.91 17.63 7.64
C LEU A 160 -18.35 17.70 7.12
N ILE A 161 -19.12 16.62 7.27
CA ILE A 161 -20.50 16.49 6.77
C ILE A 161 -21.51 17.13 7.73
N TYR A 162 -21.27 17.03 9.03
CA TYR A 162 -22.15 17.50 10.12
C TYR A 162 -21.49 18.64 10.90
#